data_AF-A0A842TKM6-F1
#
_entry.id   AF-A0A842TKM6-F1
#
_cell.length_a   1.000
_cell.length_b   1.000
_cell.length_c   1.000
_cell.angle_alpha   90.00
_cell.angle_beta   90.00
_cell.angle_gamma   90.00
#
_symmetry.space_group_name_H-M   'P 1'
#
loop_
_entity.id
_entity.type
_entity.pdbx_description
1 polymer ?
#
loop_
_entity_poly.entity_id
_entity_poly.type
_entity_poly.pdbx_seq_one_letter_code
_entity_poly.pdbx_strand_id
1 'polypeptide(L)'
;MPDLRYKEEETKPSVDTTKKTKEMPYGYTKVKLDSLGKLYAPKELHFRNFTVEELTDLAAANDSKDALKVFVRCLNNMVHENFDCKFLTEKDLEEVLMTLNIRWGKVFKNVPYLYAEKEEDLEEANTLLKENLEIQGKAFKEIKNLDSKENVGYADLPMTNLKTKELAGDVGPIFNMTTTEGESVKLKIACVGDFIEVQDYIENIYFEKERKFSDFKLQYAKYKQIEEEIRLANRERTEELINMLPKLDFTILEEYEDFLKQKESDFFKVIEASLIVSYGKKKCETLKEKVTANKKIGSHFWEKYSKIMRNNFEYGILPEVTFFSVDLGKTIERRFSFRYLDFIQKVESATDTDIEVSFSR
;
A
#
# COMPACT_ATOMS: atom_id res chain seq x y z
N MET A 1 29.40 5.53 -21.11
CA MET A 1 28.17 4.95 -20.50
C MET A 1 27.22 4.58 -21.63
N PRO A 2 26.78 3.33 -21.75
CA PRO A 2 25.89 2.92 -22.82
C PRO A 2 24.50 3.56 -22.61
N ASP A 3 24.04 4.24 -23.65
CA ASP A 3 22.77 4.94 -23.76
C ASP A 3 21.63 3.90 -23.88
N LEU A 4 21.10 3.44 -22.74
CA LEU A 4 19.93 2.56 -22.67
C LEU A 4 18.67 3.38 -23.02
N ARG A 5 18.47 3.62 -24.31
CA ARG A 5 17.21 4.17 -24.83
C ARG A 5 16.14 3.09 -24.80
N TYR A 6 15.41 2.99 -23.70
CA TYR A 6 14.10 2.37 -23.71
C TYR A 6 13.17 3.28 -24.53
N LYS A 7 12.89 2.89 -25.77
CA LYS A 7 11.75 3.41 -26.53
C LYS A 7 10.52 2.63 -26.06
N GLU A 8 9.87 3.11 -25.00
CA GLU A 8 8.49 2.71 -24.75
C GLU A 8 7.59 3.55 -25.65
N GLU A 9 7.15 2.97 -26.77
CA GLU A 9 5.96 3.46 -27.43
C GLU A 9 4.79 3.26 -26.48
N GLU A 10 4.34 4.33 -25.81
CA GLU A 10 3.01 4.42 -25.20
C GLU A 10 1.93 4.32 -26.30
N THR A 11 1.84 3.15 -26.93
CA THR A 11 0.62 2.72 -27.56
C THR A 11 -0.30 2.34 -26.41
N LYS A 12 -1.50 2.95 -26.36
CA LYS A 12 -2.61 2.37 -25.60
C LYS A 12 -2.57 0.86 -25.89
N PRO A 13 -2.70 -0.04 -24.90
CA PRO A 13 -3.00 -1.41 -25.25
C PRO A 13 -4.21 -1.33 -26.17
N SER A 14 -4.04 -1.76 -27.43
CA SER A 14 -5.18 -1.90 -28.32
C SER A 14 -6.04 -2.93 -27.62
N VAL A 15 -7.08 -2.47 -26.93
CA VAL A 15 -8.13 -3.33 -26.43
C VAL A 15 -8.80 -3.83 -27.70
N ASP A 16 -8.24 -4.92 -28.25
CA ASP A 16 -8.88 -5.70 -29.29
C ASP A 16 -10.11 -6.31 -28.63
N THR A 17 -11.17 -5.51 -28.59
CA THR A 17 -12.50 -5.87 -28.07
C THR A 17 -13.18 -6.92 -28.95
N THR A 18 -12.46 -7.51 -29.90
CA THR A 18 -12.99 -8.40 -30.91
C THR A 18 -12.23 -9.72 -31.00
N LYS A 19 -12.39 -10.57 -29.97
CA LYS A 19 -12.75 -12.01 -30.17
C LYS A 19 -13.20 -12.69 -28.88
N LYS A 20 -14.45 -13.20 -28.94
CA LYS A 20 -15.14 -14.14 -28.03
C LYS A 20 -14.19 -15.25 -27.53
N THR A 21 -14.20 -15.58 -26.24
CA THR A 21 -15.24 -16.42 -25.62
C THR A 21 -15.83 -15.83 -24.34
N LYS A 22 -17.17 -15.82 -24.29
CA LYS A 22 -18.03 -15.24 -23.24
C LYS A 22 -18.16 -16.11 -21.99
N GLU A 23 -17.29 -17.09 -21.83
CA GLU A 23 -17.34 -18.07 -20.74
C GLU A 23 -16.06 -17.98 -19.92
N MET A 24 -16.23 -17.72 -18.62
CA MET A 24 -15.17 -17.72 -17.64
C MET A 24 -14.41 -19.06 -17.70
N PRO A 25 -13.08 -19.07 -17.90
CA PRO A 25 -12.33 -20.31 -17.91
C PRO A 25 -12.48 -21.05 -16.58
N TYR A 26 -12.45 -22.38 -16.63
CA TYR A 26 -12.53 -23.21 -15.43
C TYR A 26 -11.42 -22.86 -14.43
N GLY A 27 -11.76 -22.70 -13.15
CA GLY A 27 -10.83 -22.35 -12.08
C GLY A 27 -10.57 -20.84 -11.89
N TYR A 28 -11.04 -19.99 -12.80
CA TYR A 28 -10.91 -18.55 -12.68
C TYR A 28 -12.00 -17.92 -11.81
N THR A 29 -11.74 -16.73 -11.31
CA THR A 29 -12.63 -15.88 -10.51
C THR A 29 -12.89 -14.63 -11.30
N LYS A 30 -14.16 -14.29 -11.48
CA LYS A 30 -14.53 -12.99 -12.00
C LYS A 30 -14.34 -11.92 -10.92
N VAL A 31 -13.53 -10.91 -11.22
CA VAL A 31 -13.40 -9.67 -10.46
C VAL A 31 -14.11 -8.58 -11.24
N LYS A 32 -15.16 -8.01 -10.65
CA LYS A 32 -15.85 -6.84 -11.20
C LYS A 32 -15.24 -5.61 -10.53
N LEU A 33 -14.67 -4.71 -11.33
CA LEU A 33 -14.03 -3.49 -10.83
C LEU A 33 -15.04 -2.35 -10.74
N ASP A 34 -14.97 -1.58 -9.66
CA ASP A 34 -15.83 -0.43 -9.43
C ASP A 34 -15.45 0.77 -10.29
N SER A 35 -14.27 0.76 -10.94
CA SER A 35 -13.94 1.71 -12.02
C SER A 35 -14.84 1.55 -13.25
N LEU A 36 -15.58 0.44 -13.36
CA LEU A 36 -16.54 0.13 -14.43
C LEU A 36 -15.96 0.17 -15.85
N GLY A 37 -14.64 0.04 -15.99
CA GLY A 37 -13.98 0.15 -17.29
C GLY A 37 -13.76 1.58 -17.77
N LYS A 38 -14.01 2.59 -16.93
CA LYS A 38 -13.89 4.01 -17.29
C LYS A 38 -12.46 4.53 -17.25
N LEU A 39 -11.58 3.85 -16.51
CA LEU A 39 -10.18 4.20 -16.36
C LEU A 39 -9.32 3.38 -17.34
N TYR A 40 -8.29 2.70 -16.84
CA TYR A 40 -7.39 1.89 -17.64
C TYR A 40 -7.81 0.42 -17.73
N ALA A 41 -8.22 -0.14 -16.60
CA ALA A 41 -8.63 -1.53 -16.52
C ALA A 41 -10.01 -1.73 -17.16
N PRO A 42 -10.30 -2.91 -17.74
CA PRO A 42 -11.65 -3.24 -18.18
C PRO A 42 -12.58 -3.40 -16.96
N LYS A 43 -13.89 -3.34 -17.20
CA LYS A 43 -14.90 -3.48 -16.13
C LYS A 43 -14.78 -4.81 -15.36
N GLU A 44 -14.31 -5.85 -16.03
CA GLU A 44 -14.24 -7.19 -15.50
C GLU A 44 -12.90 -7.80 -15.91
N LEU A 45 -12.25 -8.47 -14.96
CA LEU A 45 -11.06 -9.27 -15.16
C LEU A 45 -11.29 -10.66 -14.54
N HIS A 46 -10.60 -11.67 -15.06
CA HIS A 46 -10.69 -13.02 -14.54
C HIS A 46 -9.32 -13.47 -14.07
N PHE A 47 -9.25 -13.92 -12.82
CA PHE A 47 -8.00 -14.40 -12.21
C PHE A 47 -8.15 -15.83 -11.71
N ARG A 48 -7.19 -16.70 -12.04
CA ARG A 48 -7.06 -18.00 -11.36
C ARG A 48 -6.58 -17.80 -9.92
N ASN A 49 -6.53 -18.88 -9.14
CA ASN A 49 -5.90 -18.84 -7.82
C ASN A 49 -4.37 -18.77 -7.94
N PHE A 50 -3.71 -18.35 -6.86
CA PHE A 50 -2.25 -18.37 -6.77
C PHE A 50 -1.73 -19.81 -6.77
N THR A 51 -0.60 -20.00 -7.43
CA THR A 51 0.22 -21.21 -7.31
C THR A 51 1.09 -21.12 -6.05
N VAL A 52 1.64 -22.26 -5.63
CA VAL A 52 2.58 -22.32 -4.50
C VAL A 52 3.82 -21.46 -4.75
N GLU A 53 4.32 -21.43 -6.00
CA GLU A 53 5.45 -20.60 -6.39
C GLU A 53 5.13 -19.11 -6.21
N GLU A 54 3.97 -18.65 -6.69
CA GLU A 54 3.55 -17.26 -6.53
C GLU A 54 3.32 -16.89 -5.05
N LEU A 55 2.74 -17.78 -4.24
CA LEU A 55 2.61 -17.55 -2.80
C LEU A 55 3.97 -17.43 -2.10
N THR A 56 4.95 -18.24 -2.53
CA THR A 56 6.32 -18.20 -2.00
C THR A 56 7.00 -16.90 -2.39
N ASP A 57 6.87 -16.48 -3.65
CA ASP A 57 7.37 -15.20 -4.15
C ASP A 57 6.78 -14.02 -3.37
N LEU A 58 5.47 -14.03 -3.14
CA LEU A 58 4.78 -12.99 -2.37
C LEU A 58 5.25 -12.97 -0.91
N ALA A 59 5.39 -14.14 -0.28
CA ALA A 59 5.85 -14.25 1.10
C ALA A 59 7.30 -13.74 1.25
N ALA A 60 8.18 -14.06 0.29
CA ALA A 60 9.55 -13.56 0.26
C ALA A 60 9.63 -12.05 0.02
N ALA A 61 8.63 -11.49 -0.68
CA ALA A 61 8.61 -10.07 -1.04
C ALA A 61 7.93 -9.17 -0.02
N ASN A 62 7.25 -9.70 1.01
CA ASN A 62 6.36 -8.96 1.92
C ASN A 62 7.05 -7.76 2.62
N ASP A 63 8.35 -7.88 2.91
CA ASP A 63 9.17 -6.82 3.52
C ASP A 63 10.16 -6.17 2.53
N SER A 64 10.04 -6.49 1.25
CA SER A 64 10.94 -5.99 0.21
C SER A 64 10.41 -4.71 -0.43
N LYS A 65 11.33 -3.87 -0.90
CA LYS A 65 10.99 -2.70 -1.73
C LYS A 65 10.34 -3.10 -3.06
N ASP A 66 10.60 -4.33 -3.52
CA ASP A 66 10.08 -4.88 -4.76
C ASP A 66 8.72 -5.57 -4.62
N ALA A 67 8.09 -5.53 -3.43
CA ALA A 67 6.80 -6.17 -3.17
C ALA A 67 5.79 -5.90 -4.29
N LEU A 68 5.59 -4.63 -4.64
CA LEU A 68 4.63 -4.23 -5.67
C LEU A 68 4.95 -4.79 -7.06
N LYS A 69 6.23 -4.88 -7.43
CA LYS A 69 6.66 -5.48 -8.71
C LYS A 69 6.36 -6.97 -8.74
N VAL A 70 6.63 -7.66 -7.63
CA VAL A 70 6.31 -9.08 -7.47
C VAL A 70 4.80 -9.30 -7.53
N PHE A 71 3.99 -8.43 -6.89
CA PHE A 71 2.53 -8.45 -7.01
C PHE A 71 2.06 -8.36 -8.44
N VAL A 72 2.50 -7.32 -9.17
CA VAL A 72 2.11 -7.11 -10.57
C VAL A 72 2.52 -8.31 -11.44
N ARG A 73 3.72 -8.87 -11.22
CA ARG A 73 4.18 -10.07 -11.93
C ARG A 73 3.26 -11.26 -11.67
N CYS A 74 2.93 -11.54 -10.41
CA CYS A 74 2.03 -12.64 -10.07
C CYS A 74 0.64 -12.42 -10.68
N LEU A 75 0.07 -11.22 -10.56
CA LEU A 75 -1.24 -10.90 -11.13
C LEU A 75 -1.24 -11.02 -12.67
N ASN A 76 -0.18 -10.59 -13.35
CA ASN A 76 -0.02 -10.77 -14.80
C ASN A 76 0.05 -12.24 -15.22
N ASN A 77 0.59 -13.11 -14.38
CA ASN A 77 0.59 -14.56 -14.63
C ASN A 77 -0.77 -15.22 -14.33
N MET A 78 -1.61 -14.57 -13.53
CA MET A 78 -2.89 -15.09 -13.07
C MET A 78 -4.09 -14.59 -13.88
N VAL A 79 -3.99 -13.41 -14.47
CA VAL A 79 -5.06 -12.80 -15.26
C VAL A 79 -5.27 -13.57 -16.57
N HIS A 80 -6.53 -13.79 -16.95
CA HIS A 80 -6.87 -14.48 -18.19
C HIS A 80 -6.77 -13.53 -19.38
N GLU A 81 -7.24 -12.30 -19.19
CA GLU A 81 -7.21 -11.25 -20.19
C GLU A 81 -5.76 -10.89 -20.55
N ASN A 82 -5.53 -10.49 -21.80
CA ASN A 82 -4.28 -9.87 -22.20
C ASN A 82 -4.22 -8.42 -21.67
N PHE A 83 -4.15 -8.27 -20.34
CA PHE A 83 -4.15 -7.01 -19.64
C PHE A 83 -2.94 -6.94 -18.70
N ASP A 84 -2.18 -5.86 -18.79
CA ASP A 84 -1.04 -5.61 -17.91
C ASP A 84 -1.52 -4.92 -16.62
N CYS A 85 -1.45 -5.67 -15.51
CA CYS A 85 -1.89 -5.27 -14.18
C CYS A 85 -1.13 -4.06 -13.63
N LYS A 86 -0.02 -3.62 -14.26
CA LYS A 86 0.60 -2.33 -13.92
C LYS A 86 -0.34 -1.14 -14.19
N PHE A 87 -1.34 -1.32 -15.06
CA PHE A 87 -2.31 -0.27 -15.36
C PHE A 87 -3.51 -0.24 -14.40
N LEU A 88 -3.58 -1.15 -13.43
CA LEU A 88 -4.55 -1.02 -12.33
C LEU A 88 -4.26 0.27 -11.55
N THR A 89 -5.30 0.98 -11.13
CA THR A 89 -5.13 1.96 -10.05
C THR A 89 -4.95 1.23 -8.72
N GLU A 90 -4.56 1.95 -7.67
CA GLU A 90 -4.49 1.37 -6.31
C GLU A 90 -5.85 0.78 -5.89
N LYS A 91 -6.96 1.46 -6.22
CA LYS A 91 -8.31 0.99 -5.89
C LYS A 91 -8.72 -0.25 -6.66
N ASP A 92 -8.43 -0.31 -7.97
CA ASP A 92 -8.67 -1.53 -8.74
C ASP A 92 -7.84 -2.70 -8.21
N LEU A 93 -6.58 -2.44 -7.82
CA LEU A 93 -5.70 -3.45 -7.23
C LEU A 93 -6.24 -3.98 -5.89
N GLU A 94 -6.68 -3.09 -4.99
CA GLU A 94 -7.33 -3.46 -3.72
C GLU A 94 -8.54 -4.39 -3.96
N GLU A 95 -9.39 -4.08 -4.95
CA GLU A 95 -10.57 -4.90 -5.28
C GLU A 95 -10.19 -6.28 -5.83
N VAL A 96 -9.18 -6.35 -6.70
CA VAL A 96 -8.62 -7.62 -7.20
C VAL A 96 -8.13 -8.47 -6.03
N LEU A 97 -7.30 -7.90 -5.17
CA LEU A 97 -6.71 -8.61 -4.03
C LEU A 97 -7.77 -9.03 -3.01
N MET A 98 -8.74 -8.17 -2.69
CA MET A 98 -9.86 -8.50 -1.82
C MET A 98 -10.64 -9.70 -2.38
N THR A 99 -11.00 -9.66 -3.67
CA THR A 99 -11.78 -10.73 -4.31
C THR A 99 -11.04 -12.06 -4.32
N LEU A 100 -9.73 -12.02 -4.56
CA LEU A 100 -8.88 -13.21 -4.49
C LEU A 100 -8.79 -13.76 -3.06
N ASN A 101 -8.68 -12.88 -2.05
CA ASN A 101 -8.60 -13.28 -0.65
C ASN A 101 -9.87 -13.93 -0.10
N ILE A 102 -11.04 -13.52 -0.59
CA ILE A 102 -12.34 -14.13 -0.20
C ILE A 102 -12.33 -15.66 -0.40
N ARG A 103 -11.51 -16.18 -1.34
CA ARG A 103 -11.37 -17.63 -1.57
C ARG A 103 -10.64 -18.36 -0.45
N TRP A 104 -9.73 -17.71 0.26
CA TRP A 104 -8.94 -18.32 1.33
C TRP A 104 -9.49 -18.08 2.72
N GLY A 105 -10.22 -16.98 2.91
CA GLY A 105 -10.84 -16.65 4.17
C GLY A 105 -11.93 -15.62 3.98
N LYS A 106 -12.98 -15.68 4.79
CA LYS A 106 -14.07 -14.71 4.77
C LYS A 106 -13.89 -13.58 5.78
N VAL A 107 -12.76 -13.54 6.47
CA VAL A 107 -12.51 -12.66 7.62
C VAL A 107 -11.07 -12.15 7.54
N PHE A 108 -10.89 -10.82 7.60
CA PHE A 108 -9.60 -10.22 7.91
C PHE A 108 -9.38 -10.32 9.41
N LYS A 109 -8.37 -11.07 9.82
CA LYS A 109 -8.09 -11.30 11.24
C LYS A 109 -7.23 -10.20 11.83
N ASN A 110 -7.44 -9.90 13.10
CA ASN A 110 -6.57 -9.02 13.89
C ASN A 110 -6.30 -7.66 13.22
N VAL A 111 -7.33 -7.04 12.63
CA VAL A 111 -7.19 -5.72 12.02
C VAL A 111 -7.20 -4.66 13.13
N PRO A 112 -6.16 -3.80 13.24
CA PRO A 112 -6.11 -2.78 14.27
C PRO A 112 -7.17 -1.70 14.02
N TYR A 113 -7.79 -1.22 15.09
CA TYR A 113 -8.70 -0.06 15.06
C TYR A 113 -8.54 0.78 16.33
N LEU A 114 -9.04 2.02 16.30
CA LEU A 114 -9.01 2.90 17.47
C LEU A 114 -10.29 2.76 18.30
N TYR A 115 -10.15 2.61 19.62
CA TYR A 115 -11.32 2.60 20.52
C TYR A 115 -12.02 3.97 20.50
N ALA A 116 -11.26 5.06 20.54
CA ALA A 116 -11.72 6.43 20.39
C ALA A 116 -11.00 7.12 19.21
N GLU A 117 -11.76 7.75 18.30
CA GLU A 117 -11.22 8.53 17.19
C GLU A 117 -11.12 10.03 17.54
N LYS A 118 -11.79 10.46 18.61
CA LYS A 118 -11.82 11.85 19.09
C LYS A 118 -11.66 11.91 20.61
N GLU A 119 -11.13 13.02 21.12
CA GLU A 119 -10.90 13.20 22.56
C GLU A 119 -12.19 13.12 23.38
N GLU A 120 -13.30 13.60 22.82
CA GLU A 120 -14.64 13.54 23.43
C GLU A 120 -15.13 12.10 23.67
N ASP A 121 -14.64 11.12 22.90
CA ASP A 121 -15.04 9.72 23.01
C ASP A 121 -14.19 8.93 24.03
N LEU A 122 -13.11 9.51 24.57
CA LEU A 122 -12.15 8.81 25.43
C LEU A 122 -12.78 8.34 26.75
N GLU A 123 -13.61 9.18 27.38
CA GLU A 123 -14.26 8.85 28.66
C GLU A 123 -15.24 7.67 28.49
N GLU A 124 -16.03 7.69 27.41
CA GLU A 124 -16.94 6.59 27.07
C GLU A 124 -16.15 5.31 26.77
N ALA A 125 -15.09 5.40 25.96
CA ALA A 125 -14.26 4.25 25.62
C ALA A 125 -13.61 3.62 26.86
N ASN A 126 -13.03 4.42 27.75
CA ASN A 126 -12.44 3.95 29.00
C ASN A 126 -13.48 3.27 29.91
N THR A 127 -14.69 3.83 29.99
CA THR A 127 -15.78 3.25 30.78
C THR A 127 -16.17 1.87 30.24
N LEU A 128 -16.44 1.78 28.94
CA LEU A 128 -16.83 0.52 28.28
C LEU A 128 -15.73 -0.54 28.33
N LEU A 129 -14.47 -0.14 28.14
CA LEU A 129 -13.33 -1.06 28.24
C LEU A 129 -13.18 -1.60 29.65
N LYS A 130 -13.27 -0.74 30.67
CA LYS A 130 -13.15 -1.17 32.06
C LYS A 130 -14.23 -2.19 32.41
N GLU A 131 -15.49 -1.88 32.11
CA GLU A 131 -16.61 -2.77 32.40
C GLU A 131 -16.48 -4.12 31.68
N ASN A 132 -16.21 -4.12 30.37
CA ASN A 132 -16.14 -5.36 29.60
C ASN A 132 -14.89 -6.19 29.89
N LEU A 133 -13.73 -5.56 30.10
CA LEU A 133 -12.51 -6.29 30.43
C LEU A 133 -12.58 -6.89 31.84
N GLU A 134 -13.21 -6.20 32.81
CA GLU A 134 -13.49 -6.76 34.14
C GLU A 134 -14.39 -8.02 34.04
N ILE A 135 -15.45 -7.99 33.22
CA ILE A 135 -16.30 -9.16 32.94
C ILE A 135 -15.49 -10.31 32.33
N GLN A 136 -14.52 -10.00 31.47
CA GLN A 136 -13.65 -10.99 30.82
C GLN A 136 -12.48 -11.45 31.71
N GLY A 137 -12.31 -10.90 32.92
CA GLY A 137 -11.16 -11.19 33.79
C GLY A 137 -9.82 -10.69 33.25
N LYS A 138 -9.84 -9.68 32.37
CA LYS A 138 -8.64 -9.06 31.77
C LYS A 138 -8.27 -7.77 32.51
N ALA A 139 -6.98 -7.46 32.55
CA ALA A 139 -6.50 -6.23 33.16
C ALA A 139 -6.84 -5.00 32.29
N PHE A 140 -7.48 -4.00 32.89
CA PHE A 140 -7.75 -2.71 32.25
C PHE A 140 -6.56 -1.76 32.38
N LYS A 141 -6.26 -1.04 31.30
CA LYS A 141 -5.34 0.10 31.28
C LYS A 141 -6.06 1.28 30.66
N GLU A 142 -6.02 2.41 31.34
CA GLU A 142 -6.67 3.64 30.89
C GLU A 142 -5.98 4.24 29.66
N ILE A 143 -6.79 4.60 28.67
CA ILE A 143 -6.40 5.36 27.50
C ILE A 143 -6.18 6.81 27.91
N LYS A 144 -4.92 7.26 27.91
CA LYS A 144 -4.55 8.62 28.36
C LYS A 144 -4.79 9.71 27.31
N ASN A 145 -4.66 9.35 26.04
CA ASN A 145 -4.86 10.23 24.89
C ASN A 145 -5.03 9.37 23.61
N LEU A 146 -5.40 10.00 22.50
CA LEU A 146 -5.68 9.32 21.24
C LEU A 146 -4.50 8.54 20.65
N ASP A 147 -3.27 9.01 20.88
CA ASP A 147 -2.04 8.40 20.37
C ASP A 147 -1.49 7.28 21.26
N SER A 148 -2.14 7.03 22.41
CA SER A 148 -1.70 6.00 23.33
C SER A 148 -1.89 4.61 22.74
N LYS A 149 -0.96 3.69 23.03
CA LYS A 149 -1.03 2.30 22.54
C LYS A 149 -2.25 1.57 23.08
N GLU A 150 -2.72 2.00 24.25
CA GLU A 150 -3.93 1.54 24.90
C GLU A 150 -5.20 1.88 24.08
N ASN A 151 -5.15 2.89 23.18
CA ASN A 151 -6.26 3.24 22.30
C ASN A 151 -6.42 2.29 21.09
N VAL A 152 -5.62 1.24 20.99
CA VAL A 152 -5.65 0.31 19.85
C VAL A 152 -6.31 -1.00 20.25
N GLY A 153 -7.43 -1.32 19.59
CA GLY A 153 -8.09 -2.62 19.63
C GLY A 153 -7.82 -3.42 18.37
N TYR A 154 -8.20 -4.70 18.39
CA TYR A 154 -8.08 -5.59 17.25
C TYR A 154 -9.42 -6.27 16.98
N ALA A 155 -9.82 -6.31 15.72
CA ALA A 155 -11.07 -6.93 15.32
C ALA A 155 -10.88 -7.87 14.14
N ASP A 156 -11.67 -8.93 14.17
CA ASP A 156 -11.88 -9.80 13.03
C ASP A 156 -13.00 -9.19 12.17
N LEU A 157 -12.66 -8.75 10.96
CA LEU A 157 -13.60 -8.10 10.04
C LEU A 157 -14.11 -9.09 9.00
N PRO A 158 -15.40 -9.48 9.03
CA PRO A 158 -15.98 -10.25 7.94
C PRO A 158 -15.89 -9.46 6.63
N MET A 159 -15.35 -10.07 5.59
CA MET A 159 -15.25 -9.45 4.26
C MET A 159 -16.63 -9.10 3.68
N THR A 160 -17.69 -9.79 4.14
CA THR A 160 -19.09 -9.47 3.80
C THR A 160 -19.56 -8.12 4.32
N ASN A 161 -18.86 -7.53 5.31
CA ASN A 161 -19.17 -6.22 5.85
C ASN A 161 -18.50 -5.10 5.04
N LEU A 162 -17.54 -5.44 4.18
CA LEU A 162 -16.90 -4.46 3.30
C LEU A 162 -17.88 -4.07 2.21
N LYS A 163 -18.14 -2.77 2.13
CA LYS A 163 -18.94 -2.17 1.06
C LYS A 163 -18.00 -1.59 0.03
N THR A 164 -18.45 -1.55 -1.21
CA THR A 164 -17.72 -0.89 -2.28
C THR A 164 -18.61 0.18 -2.92
N LYS A 165 -17.98 1.10 -3.66
CA LYS A 165 -18.64 2.23 -4.32
C LYS A 165 -18.16 2.31 -5.75
N GLU A 166 -19.08 2.18 -6.70
CA GLU A 166 -18.79 2.37 -8.12
C GLU A 166 -18.35 3.82 -8.43
N LEU A 167 -17.44 3.96 -9.38
CA LEU A 167 -16.94 5.24 -9.87
C LEU A 167 -18.09 6.02 -10.54
N ALA A 168 -18.43 7.15 -9.92
CA ALA A 168 -19.50 8.02 -10.38
C ALA A 168 -19.12 8.82 -11.63
N GLY A 169 -20.14 9.27 -12.38
CA GLY A 169 -19.96 10.17 -13.52
C GLY A 169 -19.31 9.52 -14.75
N ASP A 170 -19.09 10.34 -15.78
CA ASP A 170 -18.36 9.96 -16.99
C ASP A 170 -16.97 10.60 -16.94
N VAL A 171 -16.07 9.95 -16.19
CA VAL A 171 -14.70 10.41 -15.98
C VAL A 171 -13.72 9.48 -16.69
N GLY A 172 -12.71 10.06 -17.33
CA GLY A 172 -11.66 9.31 -18.01
C GLY A 172 -10.34 9.29 -17.24
N PRO A 173 -9.38 8.43 -17.64
CA PRO A 173 -8.09 8.30 -16.95
C PRO A 173 -7.14 9.48 -17.21
N ILE A 174 -7.46 10.35 -18.17
CA ILE A 174 -6.65 11.50 -18.56
C ILE A 174 -7.55 12.72 -18.61
N PHE A 175 -7.06 13.83 -18.04
CA PHE A 175 -7.77 15.09 -18.01
C PHE A 175 -6.80 16.27 -18.10
N ASN A 176 -7.33 17.47 -18.33
CA ASN A 176 -6.52 18.68 -18.44
C ASN A 176 -6.78 19.61 -17.25
N MET A 177 -5.72 20.27 -16.78
CA MET A 177 -5.77 21.37 -15.83
C MET A 177 -4.95 22.54 -16.39
N THR A 178 -5.21 23.74 -15.92
CA THR A 178 -4.47 24.95 -16.33
C THR A 178 -3.69 25.50 -15.13
N THR A 179 -2.43 25.87 -15.34
CA THR A 179 -1.61 26.52 -14.31
C THR A 179 -2.08 27.95 -14.06
N THR A 180 -1.56 28.58 -13.01
CA THR A 180 -1.80 29.99 -12.71
C THR A 180 -1.32 30.93 -13.82
N GLU A 181 -0.31 30.52 -14.58
CA GLU A 181 0.26 31.24 -15.72
C GLU A 181 -0.51 31.00 -17.03
N GLY A 182 -1.56 30.19 -17.00
CA GLY A 182 -2.39 29.88 -18.17
C GLY A 182 -1.90 28.71 -19.02
N GLU A 183 -0.86 27.99 -18.60
CA GLU A 183 -0.36 26.83 -19.35
C GLU A 183 -1.25 25.61 -19.14
N SER A 184 -1.55 24.89 -20.22
CA SER A 184 -2.34 23.66 -20.15
C SER A 184 -1.46 22.47 -19.77
N VAL A 185 -1.83 21.74 -18.73
CA VAL A 185 -1.17 20.52 -18.28
C VAL A 185 -2.14 19.36 -18.44
N LYS A 186 -1.74 18.35 -19.22
CA LYS A 186 -2.50 17.10 -19.35
C LYS A 186 -1.95 16.12 -18.33
N LEU A 187 -2.83 15.59 -17.50
CA LEU A 187 -2.52 14.69 -16.41
C LEU A 187 -3.21 13.35 -16.63
N LYS A 188 -2.61 12.31 -16.07
CA LYS A 188 -3.24 11.00 -15.90
C LYS A 188 -3.50 10.67 -14.44
N ILE A 189 -4.40 9.73 -14.20
CA ILE A 189 -4.58 9.10 -12.90
C ILE A 189 -3.42 8.13 -12.66
N ALA A 190 -2.93 8.09 -11.41
CA ALA A 190 -1.88 7.19 -11.00
C ALA A 190 -2.30 5.73 -11.17
N CYS A 191 -1.45 4.93 -11.78
CA CYS A 191 -1.54 3.47 -11.78
C CYS A 191 -0.39 2.85 -10.98
N VAL A 192 -0.52 1.57 -10.66
CA VAL A 192 0.49 0.78 -9.95
C VAL A 192 1.86 0.87 -10.63
N GLY A 193 1.88 0.85 -11.97
CA GLY A 193 3.09 0.96 -12.77
C GLY A 193 3.83 2.29 -12.60
N ASP A 194 3.12 3.39 -12.29
CA ASP A 194 3.75 4.68 -12.01
C ASP A 194 4.61 4.61 -10.75
N PHE A 195 4.11 3.95 -9.70
CA PHE A 195 4.88 3.77 -8.47
C PHE A 195 6.12 2.92 -8.69
N ILE A 196 6.03 1.89 -9.52
CA ILE A 196 7.18 1.04 -9.91
C ILE A 196 8.21 1.87 -10.68
N GLU A 197 7.78 2.63 -11.70
CA GLU A 197 8.68 3.50 -12.50
C GLU A 197 9.38 4.54 -11.62
N VAL A 198 8.65 5.15 -10.68
CA VAL A 198 9.19 6.13 -9.73
C VAL A 198 10.20 5.48 -8.79
N GLN A 199 9.91 4.29 -8.24
CA GLN A 199 10.83 3.55 -7.39
C GLN A 199 12.15 3.27 -8.13
N ASP A 200 12.07 2.71 -9.33
CA ASP A 200 13.26 2.41 -10.15
C ASP A 200 14.06 3.67 -10.47
N TYR A 201 13.39 4.77 -10.80
CA TYR A 201 14.05 6.04 -11.06
C TYR A 201 14.77 6.60 -9.83
N ILE A 202 14.10 6.61 -8.67
CA ILE A 202 14.65 7.11 -7.41
C ILE A 202 15.85 6.27 -6.97
N GLU A 203 15.76 4.95 -7.08
CA GLU A 203 16.87 4.05 -6.79
C GLU A 203 18.07 4.33 -7.70
N ASN A 204 17.84 4.50 -9.00
CA ASN A 204 18.91 4.78 -9.95
C ASN A 204 19.63 6.11 -9.67
N ILE A 205 18.90 7.20 -9.38
CA ILE A 205 19.54 8.50 -9.13
C ILE A 205 20.27 8.56 -7.78
N TYR A 206 19.83 7.75 -6.80
CA TYR A 206 20.39 7.75 -5.45
C TYR A 206 21.34 6.59 -5.18
N PHE A 207 21.54 5.67 -6.13
CA PHE A 207 22.36 4.47 -6.01
C PHE A 207 23.74 4.73 -5.39
N GLU A 208 24.50 5.67 -5.94
CA GLU A 208 25.84 5.99 -5.46
C GLU A 208 25.84 6.63 -4.07
N LYS A 209 24.82 7.44 -3.74
CA LYS A 209 24.69 8.02 -2.40
C LYS A 209 24.29 6.95 -1.38
N GLU A 210 23.38 6.04 -1.73
CA GLU A 210 23.00 4.92 -0.86
C GLU A 210 24.18 4.00 -0.56
N ARG A 211 25.05 3.77 -1.54
CA ARG A 211 26.26 2.96 -1.37
C ARG A 211 27.21 3.54 -0.32
N LYS A 212 27.32 4.87 -0.24
CA LYS A 212 28.15 5.55 0.78
C LYS A 212 27.69 5.26 2.21
N PHE A 213 26.39 5.05 2.41
CA PHE A 213 25.80 4.77 3.72
C PHE A 213 25.65 3.27 4.01
N SER A 214 26.14 2.37 3.16
CA SER A 214 25.92 0.92 3.31
C SER A 214 26.40 0.37 4.66
N ASP A 215 27.65 0.67 5.04
CA ASP A 215 28.23 0.24 6.32
C ASP A 215 27.49 0.87 7.51
N PHE A 216 27.14 2.16 7.40
CA PHE A 216 26.40 2.88 8.44
C PHE A 216 24.99 2.30 8.62
N LYS A 217 24.28 1.96 7.54
CA LYS A 217 22.94 1.35 7.58
C LYS A 217 22.93 0.05 8.38
N LEU A 218 23.95 -0.80 8.22
CA LEU A 218 24.06 -2.05 8.96
C LEU A 218 24.25 -1.79 10.46
N GLN A 219 25.10 -0.83 10.82
CA GLN A 219 25.32 -0.44 12.21
C GLN A 219 24.06 0.18 12.83
N TYR A 220 23.39 1.06 12.10
CA TYR A 220 22.17 1.72 12.54
C TYR A 220 21.00 0.74 12.71
N ALA A 221 20.84 -0.23 11.80
CA ALA A 221 19.83 -1.28 11.94
C ALA A 221 20.06 -2.13 13.20
N LYS A 222 21.32 -2.52 13.45
CA LYS A 222 21.70 -3.24 14.67
C LYS A 222 21.47 -2.40 15.92
N TYR A 223 21.80 -1.10 15.87
CA TYR A 223 21.51 -0.17 16.95
C TYR A 223 20.02 -0.15 17.29
N LYS A 224 19.15 0.03 16.28
CA LYS A 224 17.69 0.06 16.46
C LYS A 224 17.12 -1.25 16.99
N GLN A 225 17.65 -2.38 16.55
CA GLN A 225 17.25 -3.68 17.08
C GLN A 225 17.56 -3.81 18.57
N ILE A 226 18.80 -3.47 18.98
CA ILE A 226 19.21 -3.54 20.39
C ILE A 226 18.44 -2.53 21.23
N GLU A 227 18.14 -1.34 20.71
CA GLU A 227 17.34 -0.31 21.38
C GLU A 227 15.92 -0.81 21.71
N GLU A 228 15.25 -1.50 20.77
CA GLU A 228 13.95 -2.13 21.04
C GLU A 228 14.07 -3.34 22.00
N GLU A 229 15.12 -4.15 21.90
CA GLU A 229 15.35 -5.22 22.88
C GLU A 229 15.55 -4.67 24.30
N ILE A 230 16.30 -3.58 24.47
CA ILE A 230 16.49 -2.90 25.75
C ILE A 230 15.16 -2.45 26.34
N ARG A 231 14.27 -1.91 25.51
CA ARG A 231 12.96 -1.42 25.92
C ARG A 231 12.06 -2.54 26.47
N LEU A 232 12.26 -3.77 26.01
CA LEU A 232 11.49 -4.96 26.42
C LEU A 232 12.19 -5.77 27.52
N ALA A 233 13.47 -5.52 27.76
CA ALA A 233 14.32 -6.28 28.66
C ALA A 233 14.10 -5.94 30.14
N ASN A 234 14.44 -6.90 31.01
CA ASN A 234 14.61 -6.66 32.44
C ASN A 234 15.99 -6.03 32.72
N ARG A 235 16.19 -5.57 33.96
CA ARG A 235 17.38 -4.78 34.35
C ARG A 235 18.73 -5.46 34.05
N GLU A 236 18.86 -6.75 34.33
CA GLU A 236 20.10 -7.50 34.08
C GLU A 236 20.41 -7.61 32.59
N ARG A 237 19.39 -7.92 31.78
CA ARG A 237 19.54 -8.01 30.32
C ARG A 237 19.77 -6.65 29.66
N THR A 238 19.20 -5.58 30.21
CA THR A 238 19.44 -4.20 29.73
C THR A 238 20.92 -3.83 29.80
N GLU A 239 21.61 -4.13 30.90
CA GLU A 239 23.04 -3.78 31.07
C GLU A 239 23.92 -4.52 30.06
N GLU A 240 23.63 -5.79 29.78
CA GLU A 240 24.32 -6.56 28.72
C GLU A 240 24.11 -5.93 27.33
N LEU A 241 22.86 -5.60 26.99
CA LEU A 241 22.49 -5.06 25.68
C LEU A 241 23.09 -3.67 25.44
N ILE A 242 23.15 -2.81 26.47
CA ILE A 242 23.82 -1.50 26.39
C ILE A 242 25.29 -1.65 25.97
N ASN A 243 25.98 -2.66 26.49
CA ASN A 243 27.38 -2.93 26.12
C ASN A 243 27.55 -3.46 24.68
N MET A 244 26.47 -3.97 24.06
CA MET A 244 26.47 -4.46 22.68
C MET A 244 26.12 -3.38 21.65
N LEU A 245 25.70 -2.19 22.10
CA LEU A 245 25.32 -1.09 21.20
C LEU A 245 26.52 -0.68 20.33
N PRO A 246 26.37 -0.65 18.99
CA PRO A 246 27.41 -0.13 18.14
C PRO A 246 27.62 1.36 18.41
N LYS A 247 28.88 1.82 18.38
CA LYS A 247 29.19 3.25 18.45
C LYS A 247 28.82 3.89 17.12
N LEU A 248 27.72 4.65 17.12
CA LEU A 248 27.31 5.43 15.95
C LEU A 248 28.09 6.75 15.91
N ASP A 249 28.53 7.13 14.71
CA ASP A 249 29.00 8.48 14.44
C ASP A 249 27.77 9.38 14.20
N PHE A 250 27.52 10.31 15.12
CA PHE A 250 26.38 11.21 15.04
C PHE A 250 26.46 12.19 13.86
N THR A 251 27.66 12.50 13.37
CA THR A 251 27.82 13.32 12.15
C THR A 251 27.30 12.58 10.94
N ILE A 252 27.64 11.28 10.82
CA ILE A 252 27.16 10.42 9.73
C ILE A 252 25.66 10.17 9.88
N LEU A 253 25.15 10.07 11.11
CA LEU A 253 23.71 9.96 11.37
C LEU A 253 22.95 11.18 10.83
N GLU A 254 23.38 12.40 11.15
CA GLU A 254 22.77 13.62 10.64
C GLU A 254 22.80 13.68 9.10
N GLU A 255 23.96 13.39 8.49
CA GLU A 255 24.08 13.31 7.02
C GLU A 255 23.15 12.25 6.41
N TYR A 256 23.01 11.11 7.06
CA TYR A 256 22.14 10.03 6.62
C TYR A 256 20.66 10.40 6.73
N GLU A 257 20.25 11.04 7.82
CA GLU A 257 18.88 11.52 8.01
C GLU A 257 18.51 12.60 6.99
N ASP A 258 19.41 13.55 6.72
CA ASP A 258 19.20 14.57 5.70
C ASP A 258 19.14 13.96 4.29
N PHE A 259 19.97 12.94 4.03
CA PHE A 259 19.88 12.14 2.82
C PHE A 259 18.51 11.46 2.69
N LEU A 260 17.98 10.85 3.76
CA LEU A 260 16.67 10.21 3.75
C LEU A 260 15.54 11.20 3.50
N LYS A 261 15.54 12.35 4.19
CA LYS A 261 14.57 13.44 3.98
C LYS A 261 14.60 13.95 2.54
N GLN A 262 15.81 14.13 1.98
CA GLN A 262 15.96 14.56 0.60
C GLN A 262 15.40 13.52 -0.38
N LYS A 263 15.74 12.24 -0.18
CA LYS A 263 15.25 11.13 -1.01
C LYS A 263 13.73 11.03 -0.98
N GLU A 264 13.13 11.13 0.21
CA GLU A 264 11.68 11.12 0.39
C GLU A 264 11.00 12.32 -0.28
N SER A 265 11.54 13.53 -0.10
CA SER A 265 11.02 14.74 -0.77
C SER A 265 11.06 14.61 -2.29
N ASP A 266 12.15 14.07 -2.83
CA ASP A 266 12.27 13.85 -4.28
C ASP A 266 11.34 12.74 -4.76
N PHE A 267 11.14 11.68 -3.98
CA PHE A 267 10.19 10.61 -4.30
C PHE A 267 8.78 11.18 -4.53
N PHE A 268 8.25 12.01 -3.62
CA PHE A 268 6.95 12.64 -3.79
C PHE A 268 6.86 13.56 -5.04
N LYS A 269 7.90 14.37 -5.29
CA LYS A 269 7.95 15.23 -6.50
C LYS A 269 8.01 14.42 -7.79
N VAL A 270 8.65 13.26 -7.76
CA VAL A 270 8.74 12.36 -8.92
C VAL A 270 7.43 11.59 -9.11
N ILE A 271 6.72 11.23 -8.04
CA ILE A 271 5.33 10.74 -8.13
C ILE A 271 4.46 11.76 -8.84
N GLU A 272 4.41 13.00 -8.36
CA GLU A 272 3.63 14.08 -8.99
C GLU A 272 4.01 14.24 -10.48
N ALA A 273 5.31 14.25 -10.76
CA ALA A 273 5.80 14.34 -12.12
C ALA A 273 5.32 13.18 -12.99
N SER A 274 5.33 11.93 -12.50
CA SER A 274 4.94 10.74 -13.27
C SER A 274 3.55 10.84 -13.91
N LEU A 275 2.66 11.62 -13.29
CA LEU A 275 1.28 11.87 -13.70
C LEU A 275 1.17 12.84 -14.88
N ILE A 276 2.23 13.57 -15.21
CA ILE A 276 2.23 14.54 -16.31
C ILE A 276 2.36 13.82 -17.65
N VAL A 277 1.35 13.99 -18.52
CA VAL A 277 1.36 13.48 -19.90
C VAL A 277 1.88 14.54 -20.86
N SER A 278 1.53 15.81 -20.65
CA SER A 278 2.04 16.93 -21.46
C SER A 278 1.99 18.25 -20.70
N TYR A 279 2.92 19.16 -21.01
CA TYR A 279 2.96 20.53 -20.51
C TYR A 279 2.95 21.52 -21.68
N GLY A 280 1.97 22.42 -21.71
CA GLY A 280 1.67 23.26 -22.85
C GLY A 280 1.36 22.42 -24.09
N LYS A 281 2.14 22.62 -25.16
CA LYS A 281 2.03 21.84 -26.41
C LYS A 281 2.97 20.63 -26.48
N LYS A 282 3.85 20.44 -25.49
CA LYS A 282 4.88 19.39 -25.53
C LYS A 282 4.40 18.14 -24.77
N LYS A 283 4.37 16.99 -25.44
CA LYS A 283 4.21 15.68 -24.79
C LYS A 283 5.48 15.36 -23.98
N CYS A 284 5.31 14.83 -22.77
CA CYS A 284 6.40 14.38 -21.91
C CYS A 284 6.46 12.86 -21.97
N GLU A 285 7.44 12.30 -22.66
CA GLU A 285 7.52 10.85 -22.92
C GLU A 285 8.35 10.12 -21.88
N THR A 286 9.28 10.81 -21.22
CA THR A 286 10.16 10.21 -20.19
C THR A 286 9.94 10.84 -18.83
N LEU A 287 10.17 10.08 -17.75
CA LEU A 287 10.08 10.60 -16.39
C LEU A 287 11.01 11.81 -16.15
N LYS A 288 12.17 11.87 -16.80
CA LYS A 288 13.06 13.04 -16.74
C LYS A 288 12.43 14.31 -17.34
N GLU A 289 11.72 14.17 -18.46
CA GLU A 289 10.98 15.29 -19.05
C GLU A 289 9.82 15.72 -18.17
N LYS A 290 9.10 14.75 -17.59
CA LYS A 290 8.02 14.99 -16.65
C LYS A 290 8.50 15.73 -15.39
N VAL A 291 9.63 15.30 -14.79
CA VAL A 291 10.26 15.99 -13.64
C VAL A 291 10.67 17.42 -14.01
N THR A 292 11.17 17.62 -15.22
CA THR A 292 11.51 18.97 -15.71
C THR A 292 10.28 19.84 -15.88
N ALA A 293 9.16 19.27 -16.34
CA ALA A 293 7.87 19.96 -16.42
C ALA A 293 7.31 20.27 -15.03
N ASN A 294 7.38 19.34 -14.08
CA ASN A 294 6.85 19.52 -12.72
C ASN A 294 7.51 20.70 -11.99
N LYS A 295 8.79 21.00 -12.25
CA LYS A 295 9.47 22.19 -11.71
C LYS A 295 8.82 23.53 -12.09
N LYS A 296 8.00 23.55 -13.14
CA LYS A 296 7.25 24.74 -13.60
C LYS A 296 5.83 24.80 -13.02
N ILE A 297 5.40 23.77 -12.29
CA ILE A 297 4.08 23.64 -11.71
C ILE A 297 4.18 23.98 -10.22
N GLY A 298 3.43 24.98 -9.75
CA GLY A 298 3.42 25.37 -8.35
C GLY A 298 2.62 24.41 -7.46
N SER A 299 2.89 24.41 -6.15
CA SER A 299 2.21 23.53 -5.17
C SER A 299 0.69 23.68 -5.16
N HIS A 300 0.17 24.89 -5.37
CA HIS A 300 -1.29 25.13 -5.41
C HIS A 300 -2.01 24.35 -6.54
N PHE A 301 -1.30 24.06 -7.64
CA PHE A 301 -1.83 23.21 -8.70
C PHE A 301 -2.08 21.78 -8.19
N TRP A 302 -1.14 21.22 -7.41
CA TRP A 302 -1.23 19.88 -6.84
C TRP A 302 -2.26 19.79 -5.70
N GLU A 303 -2.46 20.86 -4.93
CA GLU A 303 -3.59 20.96 -3.99
C GLU A 303 -4.93 20.88 -4.71
N LYS A 304 -5.07 21.58 -5.84
CA LYS A 304 -6.28 21.53 -6.68
C LYS A 304 -6.47 20.16 -7.32
N TYR A 305 -5.40 19.55 -7.81
CA TYR A 305 -5.40 18.17 -8.30
C TYR A 305 -5.92 17.21 -7.24
N SER A 306 -5.41 17.30 -6.01
CA SER A 306 -5.81 16.45 -4.88
C SER A 306 -7.29 16.62 -4.51
N LYS A 307 -7.84 17.84 -4.63
CA LYS A 307 -9.29 18.08 -4.46
C LYS A 307 -10.11 17.44 -5.59
N ILE A 308 -9.64 17.54 -6.84
CA ILE A 308 -10.29 16.89 -7.99
C ILE A 308 -10.30 15.38 -7.81
N MET A 309 -9.18 14.78 -7.39
CA MET A 309 -9.06 13.34 -7.12
C MET A 309 -10.08 12.89 -6.07
N ARG A 310 -10.12 13.55 -4.91
CA ARG A 310 -11.07 13.21 -3.85
C ARG A 310 -12.53 13.35 -4.27
N ASN A 311 -12.87 14.38 -5.06
CA ASN A 311 -14.27 14.66 -5.38
C ASN A 311 -14.81 13.84 -6.56
N ASN A 312 -13.95 13.43 -7.50
CA ASN A 312 -14.39 12.80 -8.75
C ASN A 312 -13.94 11.34 -8.90
N PHE A 313 -12.96 10.89 -8.10
CA PHE A 313 -12.37 9.56 -8.21
C PHE A 313 -12.40 8.79 -6.89
N GLU A 314 -13.44 9.03 -6.08
CA GLU A 314 -13.72 8.26 -4.86
C GLU A 314 -14.58 7.03 -5.22
N TYR A 315 -13.93 5.86 -5.31
CA TYR A 315 -14.54 4.57 -5.63
C TYR A 315 -13.73 3.41 -5.02
N GLY A 316 -14.25 2.18 -5.15
CA GLY A 316 -13.65 0.96 -4.62
C GLY A 316 -14.11 0.67 -3.19
N ILE A 317 -13.27 0.00 -2.40
CA ILE A 317 -13.59 -0.43 -1.04
C ILE A 317 -13.80 0.80 -0.12
N LEU A 318 -14.96 0.89 0.50
CA LEU A 318 -15.27 1.93 1.47
C LEU A 318 -14.52 1.66 2.79
N PRO A 319 -13.80 2.65 3.33
CA PRO A 319 -12.99 2.47 4.52
C PRO A 319 -13.83 2.37 5.80
N GLU A 320 -15.06 2.90 5.82
CA GLU A 320 -15.98 2.80 6.95
C GLU A 320 -16.59 1.38 7.04
N VAL A 321 -16.27 0.66 8.11
CA VAL A 321 -16.73 -0.72 8.34
C VAL A 321 -17.44 -0.83 9.67
N THR A 322 -18.65 -1.40 9.65
CA THR A 322 -19.41 -1.76 10.85
C THR A 322 -19.05 -3.16 11.33
N PHE A 323 -18.67 -3.31 12.59
CA PHE A 323 -18.32 -4.61 13.20
C PHE A 323 -18.63 -4.64 14.70
N PHE A 324 -18.65 -5.83 15.29
CA PHE A 324 -18.81 -6.01 16.73
C PHE A 324 -17.45 -5.98 17.42
N SER A 325 -17.24 -5.00 18.30
CA SER A 325 -16.05 -4.93 19.14
C SER A 325 -16.25 -5.79 20.39
N VAL A 326 -15.44 -6.84 20.53
CA VAL A 326 -15.47 -7.72 21.72
C VAL A 326 -15.01 -6.97 22.97
N ASP A 327 -14.00 -6.11 22.84
CA ASP A 327 -13.45 -5.35 23.96
C ASP A 327 -14.40 -4.23 24.45
N LEU A 328 -15.20 -3.63 23.56
CA LEU A 328 -16.22 -2.64 23.92
C LEU A 328 -17.62 -3.23 24.13
N GLY A 329 -17.82 -4.52 23.85
CA GLY A 329 -19.12 -5.20 23.98
C GLY A 329 -20.24 -4.63 23.10
N LYS A 330 -19.92 -3.85 22.05
CA LYS A 330 -20.91 -3.18 21.20
C LYS A 330 -20.51 -3.18 19.72
N THR A 331 -21.52 -3.03 18.86
CA THR A 331 -21.30 -2.76 17.43
C THR A 331 -20.88 -1.32 17.24
N ILE A 332 -19.79 -1.11 16.52
CA ILE A 332 -19.24 0.20 16.19
C ILE A 332 -18.97 0.29 14.69
N GLU A 333 -18.83 1.52 14.20
CA GLU A 333 -18.32 1.83 12.87
C GLU A 333 -16.96 2.51 13.02
N ARG A 334 -15.95 2.05 12.28
CA ARG A 334 -14.62 2.65 12.27
C ARG A 334 -14.07 2.73 10.86
N ARG A 335 -13.15 3.67 10.67
CA ARG A 335 -12.41 3.80 9.42
C ARG A 335 -11.18 2.89 9.43
N PHE A 336 -11.09 2.01 8.44
CA PHE A 336 -9.93 1.17 8.20
C PHE A 336 -9.14 1.66 6.97
N SER A 337 -7.82 1.55 7.03
CA SER A 337 -6.96 1.75 5.86
C SER A 337 -6.69 0.38 5.26
N PHE A 338 -7.28 0.11 4.10
CA PHE A 338 -6.94 -1.06 3.29
C PHE A 338 -5.80 -0.68 2.35
N ARG A 339 -4.68 -1.37 2.45
CA ARG A 339 -3.54 -1.29 1.54
C ARG A 339 -3.37 -2.63 0.86
N TYR A 340 -2.74 -2.65 -0.31
CA TYR A 340 -2.49 -3.91 -1.03
C TYR A 340 -1.74 -4.95 -0.18
N LEU A 341 -0.84 -4.52 0.73
CA LEU A 341 -0.12 -5.39 1.65
C LEU A 341 -1.03 -6.05 2.70
N ASP A 342 -2.15 -5.41 3.07
CA ASP A 342 -3.08 -5.95 4.08
C ASP A 342 -3.87 -7.17 3.55
N PHE A 343 -3.93 -7.29 2.22
CA PHE A 343 -4.52 -8.44 1.54
C PHE A 343 -3.53 -9.58 1.33
N ILE A 344 -2.29 -9.42 1.73
CA ILE A 344 -1.36 -10.53 1.78
C ILE A 344 -1.67 -11.19 3.11
N GLN A 345 -2.35 -12.34 3.06
CA GLN A 345 -2.29 -13.21 4.23
C GLN A 345 -0.81 -13.40 4.50
N LYS A 346 -0.35 -12.93 5.67
CA LYS A 346 0.90 -13.43 6.19
C LYS A 346 0.72 -14.93 6.10
N VAL A 347 1.54 -15.59 5.29
CA VAL A 347 1.83 -17.00 5.49
C VAL A 347 2.63 -17.08 6.79
N GLU A 348 2.04 -16.57 7.88
CA GLU A 348 2.24 -17.13 9.19
C GLU A 348 1.82 -18.57 8.93
N SER A 349 2.83 -19.43 8.84
CA SER A 349 2.66 -20.86 8.96
C SER A 349 1.54 -21.03 9.96
N ALA A 350 0.38 -21.48 9.49
CA ALA A 350 -0.49 -22.20 10.37
C ALA A 350 0.44 -23.26 10.91
N THR A 351 0.95 -23.05 12.12
CA THR A 351 1.44 -24.11 12.96
C THR A 351 0.18 -24.91 13.26
N ASP A 352 -0.30 -25.63 12.23
CA ASP A 352 -1.09 -26.82 12.39
C ASP A 352 -0.20 -27.70 13.25
N THR A 353 -0.43 -27.58 14.55
CA THR A 353 0.12 -28.44 15.58
C THR A 353 -0.44 -29.86 15.45
N ASP A 354 -1.25 -30.11 14.40
CA ASP A 354 -1.92 -31.37 14.09
C ASP A 354 -1.20 -32.23 13.03
N ILE A 355 -0.06 -31.80 12.47
CA ILE A 355 0.71 -32.64 11.52
C ILE A 355 1.93 -33.25 12.22
N GLU A 356 1.75 -34.45 12.77
CA GLU A 356 2.84 -35.33 13.17
C GLU A 356 3.46 -36.00 11.93
N VAL A 357 4.69 -35.60 11.59
CA VAL A 357 5.51 -36.29 10.58
C VAL A 357 6.38 -37.33 11.28
N SER A 358 6.13 -38.62 11.01
CA SER A 358 7.02 -39.70 11.43
C SER A 358 7.76 -40.28 10.24
N PHE A 359 9.04 -40.61 10.45
CA PHE A 359 9.87 -41.30 9.46
C PHE A 359 9.98 -42.77 9.85
N SER A 360 9.56 -43.66 8.96
CA SER A 360 9.81 -45.09 9.10
C SER A 360 11.31 -45.38 8.96
N ARG A 361 11.88 -46.12 9.92
CA ARG A 361 13.21 -46.73 9.79
C ARG A 361 13.17 -47.95 8.89
#